data_AF-A0A814F6I3-F1
#
_entry.id   AF-A0A814F6I3-F1
#
_cell.length_a   1.000
_cell.length_b   1.000
_cell.length_c   1.000
_cell.angle_alpha   90.00
_cell.angle_beta   90.00
_cell.angle_gamma   90.00
#
_symmetry.space_group_name_H-M   'P 1'
#
loop_
_entity.id
_entity.type
_entity.pdbx_description
1 polymer ?
#
loop_
_entity_poly.entity_id
_entity_poly.type
_entity_poly.pdbx_seq_one_letter_code
_entity_poly.pdbx_strand_id
1 'polypeptide(L)'
;MRRLIVVVGADGRQGSSVIEALLEYPDNWHIRGITGDLTSTHSQNFITFFVSYTENLEFRYPVLSHARIPFYDIHDTGKVVCECFQHPDHWGHRQTVPIVAEQLTMEEICATIREVSGKDIHFVPLSYDEALLKLHRETVNNLRWYNDFGSIDERQAEKTKEIYPKMKTFAEWVRDTQWLME
;
A
#
# COMPACT_ATOMS: atom_id res chain seq x y z
N MET A 1 12.96 25.50 17.17
CA MET A 1 14.11 25.09 16.33
C MET A 1 13.63 23.95 15.44
N ARG A 2 13.78 24.06 14.11
CA ARG A 2 13.35 23.01 13.16
C ARG A 2 14.26 21.79 13.28
N ARG A 3 13.70 20.58 13.27
CA ARG A 3 14.47 19.32 13.28
C ARG A 3 14.77 18.88 11.84
N LEU A 4 15.98 18.40 11.58
CA LEU A 4 16.36 17.88 10.26
C LEU A 4 15.85 16.44 10.09
N ILE A 5 15.07 16.20 9.03
CA ILE A 5 14.65 14.87 8.59
C ILE A 5 15.26 14.60 7.21
N VAL A 6 15.89 13.44 7.06
CA VAL A 6 16.40 12.95 5.77
C VAL A 6 15.44 11.89 5.25
N VAL A 7 14.96 12.07 4.02
CA VAL A 7 14.05 11.12 3.35
C VAL A 7 14.78 10.51 2.15
N VAL A 8 14.97 9.20 2.14
CA VAL A 8 15.59 8.47 1.02
C VAL A 8 14.51 7.94 0.08
N GLY A 9 14.78 7.93 -1.23
CA GLY A 9 13.77 7.62 -2.24
C GLY A 9 12.70 8.70 -2.31
N ALA A 10 13.11 9.96 -2.16
CA ALA A 10 12.24 11.14 -2.09
C ALA A 10 11.34 11.34 -3.33
N ASP A 11 11.73 10.76 -4.46
CA ASP A 11 11.01 10.72 -5.73
C ASP A 11 10.07 9.50 -5.86
N GLY A 12 10.23 8.48 -5.01
CA GLY A 12 9.30 7.37 -4.91
C GLY A 12 8.00 7.77 -4.23
N ARG A 13 6.91 7.01 -4.47
CA ARG A 13 5.58 7.31 -3.92
C ARG A 13 5.53 7.40 -2.39
N GLN A 14 6.25 6.53 -1.69
CA GLN A 14 6.31 6.57 -0.22
C GLN A 14 7.14 7.76 0.29
N GLY A 15 8.31 8.00 -0.30
CA GLY A 15 9.19 9.11 0.10
C GLY A 15 8.57 10.49 -0.16
N SER A 16 7.94 10.66 -1.33
CA SER A 16 7.20 11.89 -1.68
C SER A 16 6.02 12.13 -0.73
N SER A 17 5.21 11.10 -0.44
CA SER A 17 4.12 11.18 0.55
C SER A 17 4.62 11.66 1.92
N VAL A 18 5.77 11.16 2.41
CA VAL A 18 6.39 11.64 3.67
C VAL A 18 6.78 13.10 3.57
N ILE A 19 7.42 13.53 2.49
CA ILE A 19 7.82 14.93 2.29
C ILE A 19 6.58 15.83 2.28
N GLU A 20 5.55 15.48 1.51
CA GLU A 20 4.30 16.23 1.42
C GLU A 20 3.63 16.39 2.79
N ALA A 21 3.52 15.31 3.56
CA ALA A 21 2.92 15.35 4.89
C ALA A 21 3.72 16.21 5.88
N LEU A 22 5.05 16.21 5.81
CA LEU A 22 5.88 17.05 6.67
C LEU A 22 5.85 18.53 6.26
N LEU A 23 5.68 18.83 4.98
CA LEU A 23 5.57 20.20 4.48
C LEU A 23 4.31 20.94 4.98
N GLU A 24 3.30 20.22 5.46
CA GLU A 24 2.14 20.81 6.16
C GLU A 24 2.53 21.47 7.50
N TYR A 25 3.70 21.12 8.05
CA TYR A 25 4.24 21.64 9.30
C TYR A 25 5.63 22.28 9.09
N PRO A 26 5.74 23.33 8.26
CA PRO A 26 7.03 23.85 7.80
C PRO A 26 7.87 24.46 8.92
N ASP A 27 7.24 24.85 10.04
CA ASP A 27 7.93 25.39 11.21
C ASP A 27 8.56 24.32 12.12
N ASN A 28 8.19 23.06 11.93
CA ASN A 28 8.72 21.94 12.70
C ASN A 28 9.94 21.30 12.03
N TRP A 29 10.01 21.31 10.70
CA TRP A 29 10.93 20.43 9.94
C TRP A 29 11.83 21.18 8.97
N HIS A 30 13.09 20.75 8.89
CA HIS A 30 13.96 20.97 7.75
C HIS A 30 14.09 19.63 7.02
N ILE A 31 13.68 19.56 5.76
CA ILE A 31 13.57 18.31 5.02
C ILE A 31 14.70 18.23 3.98
N ARG A 32 15.42 17.11 3.94
CA ARG A 32 16.39 16.81 2.89
C ARG A 32 16.01 15.50 2.19
N GLY A 33 15.55 15.61 0.96
CA GLY A 33 15.30 14.47 0.10
C GLY A 33 16.59 13.94 -0.53
N ILE A 34 16.77 12.63 -0.51
CA ILE A 34 17.80 11.89 -1.25
C ILE A 34 17.08 11.09 -2.32
N THR A 35 17.31 11.44 -3.57
CA THR A 35 16.85 10.70 -4.75
C THR A 35 18.02 9.89 -5.33
N GLY A 36 17.71 8.80 -6.03
CA GLY A 36 18.70 8.15 -6.89
C GLY A 36 19.04 9.04 -8.09
N ASP A 37 20.07 8.66 -8.84
CA ASP A 37 20.27 9.20 -10.20
C ASP A 37 19.09 8.76 -11.08
N LEU A 38 18.31 9.75 -11.54
CA LEU A 38 17.13 9.59 -12.40
C LEU A 38 17.43 8.90 -13.74
N THR A 39 18.72 8.79 -14.12
CA THR A 39 19.17 8.11 -15.34
C THR A 39 19.54 6.64 -15.12
N SER A 40 19.60 6.18 -13.86
CA SER A 40 19.82 4.77 -13.55
C SER A 40 18.49 4.01 -13.52
N THR A 41 18.44 2.83 -14.16
CA THR A 41 17.26 1.98 -14.32
C THR A 41 16.81 1.32 -13.00
N HIS A 42 16.53 2.10 -11.96
CA HIS A 42 15.98 1.63 -10.68
C HIS A 42 14.51 2.04 -10.47
N SER A 43 13.84 2.49 -11.52
CA SER A 43 12.42 2.87 -11.55
C SER A 43 11.46 1.67 -11.44
N GLN A 44 11.58 0.86 -10.39
CA GLN A 44 10.56 -0.10 -10.01
C GLN A 44 9.56 0.58 -9.09
N ASN A 45 8.60 1.31 -9.68
CA ASN A 45 7.30 1.59 -9.06
C ASN A 45 6.25 1.80 -10.16
N PHE A 46 5.47 0.75 -10.46
CA PHE A 46 4.12 0.57 -9.92
C PHE A 46 2.99 1.32 -10.66
N ILE A 47 3.00 1.34 -12.00
CA ILE A 47 1.74 1.25 -12.78
C ILE A 47 1.47 -0.21 -13.22
N THR A 48 2.36 -1.15 -12.90
CA THR A 48 2.45 -2.41 -13.66
C THR A 48 1.72 -3.63 -13.09
N PHE A 49 0.92 -3.54 -12.02
CA PHE A 49 0.35 -4.77 -11.42
C PHE A 49 -1.16 -4.94 -11.40
N PHE A 50 -1.93 -4.05 -12.03
CA PHE A 50 -3.34 -4.32 -12.34
C PHE A 50 -3.73 -3.60 -13.64
N VAL A 51 -3.30 -4.13 -14.79
CA VAL A 51 -3.94 -3.76 -16.06
C VAL A 51 -4.83 -4.92 -16.45
N SER A 52 -6.14 -4.72 -16.35
CA SER A 52 -7.09 -5.68 -16.89
C SER A 52 -7.05 -5.59 -18.41
N TYR A 53 -6.61 -6.67 -19.05
CA TYR A 53 -6.73 -6.87 -20.49
C TYR A 53 -7.54 -8.14 -20.74
N THR A 54 -8.81 -8.10 -20.37
CA THR A 54 -9.81 -9.04 -20.86
C THR A 54 -11.16 -8.33 -20.90
N GLU A 55 -11.99 -8.68 -21.88
CA GLU A 55 -13.39 -8.22 -21.97
C GLU A 55 -14.21 -8.63 -20.72
N ASN A 56 -13.70 -9.59 -19.93
CA ASN A 56 -14.16 -9.95 -18.59
C ASN A 56 -13.19 -9.38 -17.55
N LEU A 57 -13.63 -8.53 -16.63
CA LEU A 57 -12.77 -8.00 -15.56
C LEU A 57 -12.49 -9.11 -14.54
N GLU A 58 -11.32 -9.75 -14.62
CA GLU A 58 -10.93 -10.83 -13.69
C GLU A 58 -9.66 -10.47 -12.92
N PHE A 59 -9.65 -10.70 -11.61
CA PHE A 59 -8.41 -10.77 -10.84
C PHE A 59 -7.92 -12.20 -10.75
N ARG A 60 -6.72 -12.44 -11.28
CA ARG A 60 -6.12 -13.77 -11.38
C ARG A 60 -4.80 -13.81 -10.63
N TYR A 61 -4.84 -14.29 -9.39
CA TYR A 61 -3.67 -14.35 -8.50
C TYR A 61 -3.58 -15.71 -7.81
N PRO A 62 -2.36 -16.16 -7.46
CA PRO A 62 -2.15 -17.41 -6.75
C PRO A 62 -2.34 -17.23 -5.24
N VAL A 63 -3.53 -16.77 -4.83
CA VAL A 63 -3.90 -16.61 -3.41
C VAL A 63 -5.12 -17.47 -3.08
N LEU A 64 -5.16 -17.99 -1.86
CA LEU A 64 -6.31 -18.73 -1.34
C LEU A 64 -7.44 -17.77 -1.00
N SER A 65 -8.69 -18.21 -1.14
CA SER A 65 -9.88 -17.37 -0.89
C SER A 65 -9.99 -16.84 0.55
N HIS A 66 -9.36 -17.52 1.51
CA HIS A 66 -9.32 -17.09 2.90
C HIS A 66 -8.07 -16.26 3.24
N ALA A 67 -7.11 -16.12 2.32
CA ALA A 67 -5.89 -15.35 2.59
C ALA A 67 -6.24 -13.86 2.66
N ARG A 68 -5.91 -13.22 3.79
CA ARG A 68 -6.09 -11.78 3.98
C ARG A 68 -4.79 -11.07 3.67
N ILE A 69 -4.86 -10.10 2.77
CA ILE A 69 -3.71 -9.30 2.35
C ILE A 69 -3.84 -7.91 2.97
N PRO A 70 -2.77 -7.34 3.56
CA PRO A 70 -2.79 -5.98 4.07
C PRO A 70 -2.82 -4.97 2.91
N PHE A 71 -3.75 -4.01 3.02
CA PHE A 71 -3.93 -2.91 2.07
C PHE A 71 -3.91 -1.56 2.79
N TYR A 72 -3.38 -0.55 2.12
CA TYR A 72 -3.42 0.86 2.52
C TYR A 72 -3.20 1.76 1.30
N ASP A 73 -3.69 3.01 1.36
CA ASP A 73 -3.33 4.04 0.38
C ASP A 73 -1.88 4.48 0.66
N ILE A 74 -1.02 4.39 -0.36
CA ILE A 74 0.38 4.80 -0.25
C ILE A 74 0.53 6.25 0.22
N HIS A 75 -0.44 7.13 -0.07
CA HIS A 75 -0.42 8.53 0.37
C HIS A 75 -0.61 8.69 1.89
N ASP A 76 -1.16 7.69 2.59
CA ASP A 76 -1.25 7.70 4.06
C ASP A 76 0.08 7.40 4.75
N THR A 77 1.08 6.86 4.02
CA THR A 77 2.43 6.62 4.55
C THR A 77 2.99 7.87 5.21
N GLY A 78 2.92 9.00 4.51
CA GLY A 78 3.42 10.27 5.01
C GLY A 78 2.65 10.76 6.22
N LYS A 79 1.33 10.55 6.26
CA LYS A 79 0.48 10.94 7.40
C LYS A 79 0.86 10.17 8.66
N VAL A 80 1.00 8.85 8.55
CA VAL A 80 1.44 7.99 9.66
C VAL A 80 2.85 8.38 10.14
N VAL A 81 3.79 8.60 9.21
CA VAL A 81 5.15 9.02 9.56
C VAL A 81 5.16 10.39 10.23
N CYS A 82 4.33 11.32 9.77
CA CYS A 82 4.19 12.64 10.39
C CYS A 82 3.71 12.53 11.83
N GLU A 83 2.69 11.72 12.10
CA GLU A 83 2.19 11.46 13.46
C GLU A 83 3.27 10.89 14.38
N CYS A 84 4.07 9.96 13.87
CA CYS A 84 5.22 9.41 14.59
C CYS A 84 6.23 10.49 14.99
N PHE A 85 6.55 11.42 14.07
CA PHE A 85 7.50 12.50 14.35
C PHE A 85 6.96 13.59 15.26
N GLN A 86 5.66 13.87 15.20
CA GLN A 86 5.00 14.82 16.10
C GLN A 86 4.88 14.28 17.53
N HIS A 87 4.78 12.96 17.69
CA HIS A 87 4.64 12.29 18.99
C HIS A 87 5.81 11.32 19.26
N PRO A 88 7.07 11.79 19.28
CA PRO A 88 8.24 10.93 19.34
C PRO A 88 8.38 10.19 20.69
N ASP A 89 7.82 10.73 21.78
CA ASP A 89 7.83 10.04 23.08
C ASP A 89 6.94 8.78 23.07
N HIS A 90 5.92 8.76 22.21
CA HIS A 90 5.00 7.63 22.06
C HIS A 90 5.48 6.62 21.02
N TRP A 91 6.08 7.09 19.91
CA TRP A 91 6.41 6.25 18.76
C TRP A 91 7.92 6.08 18.51
N GLY A 92 8.75 7.01 18.98
CA GLY A 92 10.19 7.10 18.66
C GLY A 92 11.06 5.99 19.26
N HIS A 93 10.52 5.22 20.21
CA HIS A 93 11.20 4.05 20.79
C HIS A 93 10.67 2.71 20.25
N ARG A 94 9.68 2.71 19.36
CA ARG A 94 9.14 1.46 18.80
C ARG A 94 10.11 0.86 17.77
N GLN A 95 10.29 -0.46 17.84
CA GLN A 95 11.13 -1.21 16.89
C GLN A 95 10.48 -1.30 15.51
N THR A 96 9.14 -1.33 15.44
CA THR A 96 8.37 -1.39 14.19
C THR A 96 7.06 -0.62 14.31
N VAL A 97 6.67 0.04 13.21
CA VAL A 97 5.39 0.73 13.07
C VAL A 97 4.68 0.16 11.84
N PRO A 98 3.51 -0.50 12.00
CA PRO A 98 2.76 -1.01 10.86
C PRO A 98 2.07 0.12 10.10
N ILE A 99 1.97 -0.02 8.78
CA ILE A 99 1.17 0.85 7.92
C ILE A 99 0.21 -0.06 7.14
N VAL A 100 -0.98 -0.26 7.70
CA VAL A 100 -2.05 -1.07 7.12
C VAL A 100 -3.38 -0.39 7.44
N ALA A 101 -4.24 -0.16 6.45
CA ALA A 101 -5.58 0.38 6.68
C ALA A 101 -6.57 -0.75 6.97
N GLU A 102 -6.51 -1.81 6.16
CA GLU A 102 -7.40 -2.95 6.18
C GLU A 102 -6.63 -4.22 5.79
N GLN A 103 -7.09 -5.38 6.26
CA GLN A 103 -6.67 -6.67 5.70
C GLN A 103 -7.87 -7.24 4.98
N LEU A 104 -7.74 -7.57 3.70
CA LEU A 104 -8.87 -7.97 2.84
C LEU A 104 -8.57 -9.27 2.09
N THR A 105 -9.59 -10.09 1.86
CA THR A 105 -9.49 -11.19 0.87
C THR A 105 -9.69 -10.65 -0.55
N MET A 106 -9.33 -11.44 -1.57
CA MET A 106 -9.58 -11.02 -2.97
C MET A 106 -11.07 -10.91 -3.29
N GLU A 107 -11.89 -11.74 -2.65
CA GLU A 107 -13.35 -11.69 -2.78
C GLU A 107 -13.92 -10.40 -2.17
N GLU A 108 -13.43 -9.98 -1.01
CA GLU A 108 -13.82 -8.70 -0.37
C GLU A 108 -13.40 -7.50 -1.25
N ILE A 109 -12.21 -7.56 -1.85
CA ILE A 109 -11.74 -6.55 -2.81
C ILE A 109 -12.65 -6.49 -4.04
N CYS A 110 -12.93 -7.64 -4.67
CA CYS A 110 -13.82 -7.68 -5.83
C CYS A 110 -15.23 -7.20 -5.47
N ALA A 111 -15.74 -7.56 -4.30
CA ALA A 111 -17.03 -7.08 -3.81
C ALA A 111 -17.04 -5.55 -3.64
N THR A 112 -15.98 -4.99 -3.03
CA THR A 112 -15.85 -3.53 -2.85
C THR A 112 -15.80 -2.81 -4.19
N ILE A 113 -15.04 -3.34 -5.16
CA ILE A 113 -14.99 -2.75 -6.50
C ILE A 113 -16.36 -2.81 -7.17
N ARG A 114 -17.05 -3.97 -7.15
CA ARG A 114 -18.41 -4.11 -7.69
C ARG A 114 -19.37 -3.09 -7.09
N GLU A 115 -19.32 -2.90 -5.77
CA GLU A 115 -20.16 -1.94 -5.06
C GLU A 115 -19.84 -0.48 -5.45
N VAL A 116 -18.56 -0.12 -5.55
CA VAL A 116 -18.13 1.25 -5.77
C VAL A 116 -18.20 1.66 -7.25
N SER A 117 -17.73 0.81 -8.16
CA SER A 117 -17.61 1.14 -9.59
C SER A 117 -18.75 0.60 -10.46
N GLY A 118 -19.54 -0.35 -9.94
CA GLY A 118 -20.58 -1.05 -10.70
C GLY A 118 -20.05 -2.01 -11.77
N LYS A 119 -18.72 -2.18 -11.88
CA LYS A 119 -18.11 -3.12 -12.83
C LYS A 119 -18.22 -4.55 -12.31
N ASP A 120 -18.61 -5.47 -13.18
CA ASP A 120 -18.68 -6.90 -12.85
C ASP A 120 -17.26 -7.50 -12.84
N ILE A 121 -16.68 -7.61 -11.64
CA ILE A 121 -15.35 -8.15 -11.41
C ILE A 121 -15.38 -9.34 -10.45
N HIS A 122 -14.63 -10.39 -10.78
CA HIS A 122 -14.51 -11.60 -9.95
C HIS A 122 -13.07 -12.06 -9.80
N PHE A 123 -12.84 -12.78 -8.71
CA PHE A 123 -11.57 -13.42 -8.42
C PHE A 123 -11.53 -14.84 -9.00
N VAL A 124 -10.45 -15.16 -9.70
CA VAL A 124 -10.16 -16.50 -10.23
C VAL A 124 -8.79 -16.93 -9.71
N PRO A 125 -8.71 -17.90 -8.78
CA PRO A 125 -7.43 -18.35 -8.26
C PRO A 125 -6.59 -19.01 -9.35
N LEU A 126 -5.28 -18.81 -9.30
CA LEU A 126 -4.30 -19.47 -10.17
C LEU A 126 -3.44 -20.45 -9.37
N SER A 127 -2.94 -21.50 -10.03
CA SER A 127 -1.79 -22.23 -9.50
C SER A 127 -0.53 -21.35 -9.53
N TYR A 128 0.46 -21.69 -8.70
CA TYR A 128 1.75 -20.98 -8.72
C TYR A 128 2.46 -21.10 -10.08
N ASP A 129 2.36 -22.26 -10.74
CA ASP A 129 2.95 -22.47 -12.07
C ASP A 129 2.32 -21.56 -13.12
N GLU A 130 0.99 -21.45 -13.15
CA GLU A 130 0.27 -20.52 -14.03
C GLU A 130 0.61 -19.06 -13.72
N ALA A 131 0.75 -18.71 -12.44
CA ALA A 131 1.12 -17.37 -12.03
C ALA A 131 2.55 -17.01 -12.45
N LEU A 132 3.51 -17.95 -12.37
CA LEU A 132 4.90 -17.74 -12.80
C LEU A 132 5.05 -17.53 -14.31
N LEU A 133 4.06 -17.90 -15.12
CA LEU A 133 4.03 -17.57 -16.55
C LEU A 133 3.77 -16.08 -16.81
N LYS A 134 3.19 -15.35 -15.84
CA LYS A 134 2.70 -13.98 -16.01
C LYS A 134 3.29 -12.97 -15.02
N LEU A 135 3.69 -13.43 -13.84
CA LEU A 135 4.17 -12.60 -12.73
C LEU A 135 5.63 -12.91 -12.43
N HIS A 136 6.36 -11.91 -11.93
CA HIS A 136 7.71 -12.12 -11.44
C HIS A 136 7.72 -13.09 -10.25
N ARG A 137 8.76 -13.91 -10.15
CA ARG A 137 8.95 -14.89 -9.07
C ARG A 137 8.81 -14.28 -7.68
N GLU A 138 9.37 -13.09 -7.46
CA GLU A 138 9.28 -12.39 -6.18
C GLU A 138 7.83 -12.04 -5.81
N THR A 139 7.02 -11.61 -6.79
CA THR A 139 5.58 -11.37 -6.58
C THR A 139 4.86 -12.66 -6.20
N VAL A 140 5.12 -13.76 -6.90
CA VAL A 140 4.51 -15.07 -6.58
C VAL A 140 4.93 -15.55 -5.19
N ASN A 141 6.20 -15.39 -4.82
CA ASN A 141 6.69 -15.75 -3.49
C ASN A 141 6.03 -14.90 -2.39
N ASN A 142 5.82 -13.61 -2.62
CA ASN A 142 5.14 -12.72 -1.68
C ASN A 142 3.66 -13.11 -1.50
N LEU A 143 2.96 -13.43 -2.58
CA LEU A 143 1.57 -13.89 -2.51
C LEU A 143 1.45 -15.26 -1.83
N ARG A 144 2.40 -16.17 -2.10
CA ARG A 144 2.51 -17.45 -1.41
C ARG A 144 2.72 -17.30 0.09
N TRP A 145 3.49 -16.30 0.52
CA TRP A 145 3.67 -16.01 1.94
C TRP A 145 2.33 -15.80 2.65
N TYR A 146 1.41 -15.03 2.07
CA TYR A 146 0.10 -14.80 2.67
C TYR A 146 -0.76 -16.06 2.74
N ASN A 147 -0.61 -17.00 1.80
CA ASN A 147 -1.30 -18.29 1.87
C ASN A 147 -0.75 -19.16 3.01
N ASP A 148 0.58 -19.20 3.14
CA ASP A 148 1.27 -20.11 4.05
C ASP A 148 1.31 -19.56 5.50
N PHE A 149 1.42 -18.24 5.67
CA PHE A 149 1.67 -17.59 6.97
C PHE A 149 0.69 -16.46 7.31
N GLY A 150 -0.09 -15.96 6.35
CA GLY A 150 -0.93 -14.78 6.56
C GLY A 150 -0.15 -13.50 6.84
N SER A 151 -0.83 -12.50 7.40
CA SER A 151 -0.21 -11.27 7.87
C SER A 151 0.71 -11.55 9.07
N ILE A 152 1.82 -10.81 9.16
CA ILE A 152 2.76 -10.90 10.31
C ILE A 152 2.03 -10.70 11.65
N ASP A 153 1.00 -9.87 11.65
CA ASP A 153 0.12 -9.62 12.80
C ASP A 153 -1.28 -9.22 12.30
N GLU A 154 -2.30 -9.94 12.72
CA GLU A 154 -3.70 -9.69 12.33
C GLU A 154 -4.20 -8.32 12.83
N ARG A 155 -3.58 -7.76 13.88
CA ARG A 155 -3.95 -6.48 14.48
C ARG A 155 -3.20 -5.30 13.88
N GLN A 156 -2.46 -5.47 12.78
CA GLN A 156 -1.72 -4.37 12.14
C GLN A 156 -2.61 -3.17 11.81
N ALA A 157 -3.81 -3.42 11.27
CA ALA A 157 -4.75 -2.34 10.93
C ALA A 157 -5.22 -1.56 12.17
N GLU A 158 -5.53 -2.26 13.27
CA GLU A 158 -5.89 -1.63 14.55
C GLU A 158 -4.74 -0.77 15.08
N LYS A 159 -3.52 -1.33 15.09
CA LYS A 159 -2.31 -0.66 15.54
C LYS A 159 -1.96 0.56 14.68
N THR A 160 -2.18 0.50 13.37
CA THR A 160 -2.00 1.68 12.50
C THR A 160 -3.05 2.74 12.81
N LYS A 161 -4.31 2.36 13.09
CA LYS A 161 -5.38 3.30 13.46
C LYS A 161 -5.15 3.99 14.82
N GLU A 162 -4.42 3.37 15.75
CA GLU A 162 -3.95 4.02 16.97
C GLU A 162 -2.99 5.20 16.68
N ILE A 163 -2.27 5.16 15.55
CA ILE A 163 -1.34 6.19 15.12
C ILE A 163 -2.06 7.25 14.30
N TYR A 164 -2.78 6.79 13.26
CA TYR A 164 -3.51 7.65 12.35
C TYR A 164 -4.92 7.07 12.13
N PRO A 165 -5.94 7.54 12.86
CA PRO A 165 -7.29 6.97 12.79
C PRO A 165 -8.01 7.27 11.46
N LYS A 166 -7.43 8.12 10.61
CA LYS A 166 -7.98 8.56 9.32
C LYS A 166 -7.37 7.81 8.13
N MET A 167 -6.80 6.62 8.34
CA MET A 167 -6.34 5.76 7.25
C MET A 167 -7.49 5.58 6.25
N LYS A 168 -7.20 5.82 4.98
CA LYS A 168 -8.15 5.63 3.89
C LYS A 168 -8.46 4.16 3.71
N THR A 169 -9.74 3.84 3.69
CA THR A 169 -10.25 2.50 3.37
C THR A 169 -10.06 2.18 1.89
N PHE A 170 -10.09 0.90 1.54
CA PHE A 170 -10.02 0.47 0.15
C PHE A 170 -11.19 1.03 -0.67
N ALA A 171 -12.40 1.07 -0.10
CA ALA A 171 -13.57 1.64 -0.77
C ALA A 171 -13.40 3.14 -1.08
N GLU A 172 -12.86 3.92 -0.13
CA GLU A 172 -12.54 5.34 -0.36
C GLU A 172 -11.46 5.50 -1.42
N TRP A 173 -10.43 4.65 -1.41
CA TRP A 173 -9.38 4.67 -2.42
C TRP A 173 -9.92 4.40 -3.84
N VAL A 174 -10.81 3.41 -4.01
CA VAL A 174 -11.44 3.12 -5.30
C VAL A 174 -12.26 4.32 -5.80
N ARG A 175 -13.02 4.99 -4.91
CA ARG A 175 -13.80 6.19 -5.26
C ARG A 175 -12.90 7.34 -5.69
N ASP A 176 -11.87 7.63 -4.90
CA ASP A 176 -10.98 8.78 -5.11
C ASP A 176 -10.17 8.65 -6.41
N THR A 177 -9.70 7.44 -6.71
CA THR A 177 -8.86 7.18 -7.88
C THR A 177 -9.66 6.98 -9.17
N GLN A 178 -10.98 6.87 -9.06
CA GLN A 178 -11.86 6.49 -10.17
C GLN A 178 -11.42 5.19 -10.87
N TRP A 179 -10.73 4.33 -10.13
CA TRP A 179 -10.16 3.12 -10.70
C TRP A 179 -11.26 2.18 -11.19
N LEU A 180 -11.18 1.81 -12.47
CA LEU A 180 -12.19 1.03 -13.17
C LEU A 180 -13.58 1.69 -13.24
N MET A 181 -13.70 3.02 -13.13
CA MET A 181 -14.98 3.74 -13.25
C MET A 181 -15.29 4.27 -14.66
N GLU A 182 -14.37 4.10 -15.63
CA GLU A 182 -14.57 4.43 -17.05
C GLU A 182 -14.87 3.18 -17.90
#